data_AF-A0A957RA02-F1
#
_entry.id   AF-A0A957RA02-F1
#
_cell.length_a   1.000
_cell.length_b   1.000
_cell.length_c   1.000
_cell.angle_alpha   90.00
_cell.angle_beta   90.00
_cell.angle_gamma   90.00
#
_symmetry.space_group_name_H-M   'P 1'
#
loop_
_entity.id
_entity.type
_entity.pdbx_description
1 polymer ?
#
loop_
_entity_poly.entity_id
_entity_poly.type
_entity_poly.pdbx_seq_one_letter_code
_entity_poly.pdbx_strand_id
1 'polypeptide(L)'
;MTATFPWLAHYEADVPATVDVPSISVPHLLAGAAARYPAHGAVRMVLRYLPLGLKIQASLTYAELDRLSDRFAAALAGLGIAKGDRVAIMLPNLPQQV
;
A
#
# COMPACT_ATOMS: atom_id res chain seq x y z
N MET A 1 14.56 28.67 -8.09
CA MET A 1 14.20 28.85 -6.67
C MET A 1 14.85 27.72 -5.89
N THR A 2 15.85 28.01 -5.07
CA THR A 2 16.55 27.01 -4.25
C THR A 2 15.65 26.66 -3.06
N ALA A 3 15.06 25.48 -3.05
CA ALA A 3 14.27 25.02 -1.91
C ALA A 3 15.20 24.78 -0.72
N THR A 4 14.93 25.43 0.41
CA THR A 4 15.64 25.17 1.66
C THR A 4 14.86 24.12 2.44
N PHE A 5 15.53 23.05 2.87
CA PHE A 5 14.93 21.93 3.59
C PHE A 5 15.25 22.06 5.10
N PRO A 6 14.39 22.74 5.90
CA PRO A 6 14.72 23.09 7.29
C PRO A 6 14.92 21.88 8.20
N TRP A 7 14.34 20.73 7.86
CA TRP A 7 14.50 19.49 8.63
C TRP A 7 15.93 18.92 8.57
N LEU A 8 16.74 19.27 7.56
CA LEU A 8 18.11 18.77 7.45
C LEU A 8 19.02 19.26 8.59
N ALA A 9 18.69 20.39 9.23
CA ALA A 9 19.41 20.87 10.41
C ALA A 9 19.25 19.96 11.64
N HIS A 10 18.29 19.05 11.61
CA HIS A 10 18.01 18.08 12.67
C HIS A 10 18.50 16.66 12.33
N TYR A 11 19.13 16.45 11.17
CA TYR A 11 19.72 15.16 10.83
C TYR A 11 21.00 14.95 11.63
N GLU A 12 21.25 13.71 12.04
CA GLU A 12 22.56 13.33 12.60
C GLU A 12 23.65 13.50 11.54
N ALA A 13 24.88 13.74 11.97
CA ALA A 13 26.00 14.08 11.08
C ALA A 13 26.24 13.04 9.97
N ASP A 14 25.96 11.77 10.26
CA ASP A 14 26.21 10.65 9.36
C ASP A 14 24.97 10.24 8.53
N VAL A 15 23.83 10.94 8.68
CA VAL A 15 22.61 10.65 7.93
C VAL A 15 22.60 11.43 6.62
N PRO A 16 22.59 10.76 5.45
CA PRO A 16 22.52 11.45 4.17
C PRO A 16 21.25 12.29 4.04
N ALA A 17 21.37 13.51 3.53
CA ALA A 17 20.24 14.39 3.24
C ALA A 17 19.32 13.86 2.12
N THR A 18 19.83 12.93 1.31
CA THR A 18 19.14 12.34 0.17
C THR A 18 19.49 10.86 0.04
N VAL A 19 18.56 10.09 -0.51
CA VAL A 19 18.77 8.69 -0.89
C VAL A 19 18.45 8.52 -2.36
N ASP A 20 19.07 7.52 -2.99
CA ASP A 20 18.69 7.11 -4.33
C ASP A 20 17.32 6.44 -4.28
N VAL A 21 16.32 7.14 -4.82
CA VAL A 21 14.95 6.60 -4.93
C VAL A 21 14.82 5.97 -6.31
N PRO A 22 14.40 4.69 -6.40
CA PRO A 22 14.23 4.03 -7.69
C PRO A 22 13.13 4.72 -8.51
N SER A 23 13.37 4.88 -9.81
CA SER A 23 12.43 5.50 -10.76
C SER A 23 11.28 4.56 -11.15
N ILE A 24 10.54 4.06 -10.15
CA ILE A 24 9.38 3.18 -10.33
C ILE A 24 8.18 3.75 -9.57
N SER A 25 6.98 3.41 -10.02
CA SER A 25 5.74 3.83 -9.33
C SER A 25 5.50 2.97 -8.08
N VAL A 26 4.71 3.50 -7.13
CA VAL A 26 4.33 2.75 -5.92
C VAL A 26 3.66 1.40 -6.25
N PRO A 27 2.75 1.27 -7.23
CA PRO A 27 2.20 -0.03 -7.63
C PRO A 27 3.27 -1.04 -8.10
N HIS A 28 4.37 -0.59 -8.72
CA HIS A 28 5.46 -1.49 -9.11
C HIS A 28 6.19 -2.09 -7.90
N LEU A 29 6.18 -1.42 -6.75
CA LEU A 29 6.73 -2.00 -5.51
C LEU A 29 5.93 -3.23 -5.09
N LEU A 30 4.59 -3.17 -5.16
CA LEU A 30 3.71 -4.30 -4.86
C LEU A 30 3.89 -5.41 -5.89
N ALA A 31 3.83 -5.09 -7.18
CA ALA A 31 4.02 -6.08 -8.25
C ALA A 31 5.38 -6.79 -8.12
N GLY A 32 6.45 -6.05 -7.82
CA GLY A 32 7.78 -6.61 -7.58
C GLY A 32 7.88 -7.46 -6.32
N ALA A 33 7.11 -7.16 -5.27
CA ALA A 33 7.02 -8.01 -4.08
C ALA A 33 6.22 -9.29 -4.37
N ALA A 34 5.10 -9.19 -5.10
CA ALA A 34 4.27 -10.32 -5.52
C ALA A 34 5.02 -11.28 -6.45
N ALA A 35 5.84 -10.78 -7.37
CA ALA A 35 6.68 -11.62 -8.21
C ALA A 35 7.75 -12.38 -7.41
N ARG A 36 8.36 -11.75 -6.39
CA ARG A 36 9.42 -12.36 -5.57
C ARG A 36 8.90 -13.32 -4.50
N TYR A 37 7.75 -13.00 -3.90
CA TYR A 37 7.21 -13.71 -2.73
C TYR A 37 5.72 -14.07 -2.90
N PRO A 38 5.32 -14.74 -4.00
CA PRO A 38 3.91 -14.86 -4.38
C PRO A 38 3.04 -15.55 -3.33
N ALA A 39 3.57 -16.58 -2.67
CA ALA A 39 2.86 -17.36 -1.64
C ALA A 39 3.04 -16.84 -0.21
N HIS A 40 3.84 -15.77 0.01
CA HIS A 40 4.01 -15.22 1.36
C HIS A 40 2.80 -14.38 1.75
N GLY A 41 2.42 -14.42 3.03
CA GLY A 41 1.35 -13.60 3.56
C GLY A 41 1.70 -12.12 3.50
N ALA A 42 0.83 -11.32 2.87
CA ALA A 42 0.94 -9.86 2.77
C ALA A 42 0.00 -9.15 3.74
N VAL A 43 -1.26 -9.59 3.80
CA VAL A 43 -2.27 -9.02 4.71
C VAL A 43 -2.78 -10.11 5.62
N ARG A 44 -2.85 -9.80 6.91
CA ARG A 44 -3.48 -10.68 7.90
C ARG A 44 -4.33 -9.87 8.85
N MET A 45 -5.63 -10.05 8.76
CA MET A 45 -6.60 -9.49 9.71
C MET A 45 -7.08 -10.60 10.63
N VAL A 46 -7.06 -10.34 11.94
CA VAL A 46 -7.61 -11.23 12.96
C VAL A 46 -8.39 -10.40 13.96
N LEU A 47 -9.71 -10.58 14.00
CA LEU A 47 -10.57 -9.98 15.02
C LEU A 47 -10.87 -11.02 16.09
N ARG A 48 -10.20 -10.88 17.23
CA ARG A 48 -10.25 -11.85 18.35
C ARG A 48 -11.39 -11.56 19.34
N TYR A 49 -12.02 -10.39 19.26
CA TYR A 49 -12.97 -9.89 20.27
C TYR A 49 -14.33 -9.49 19.68
N LEU A 50 -14.90 -10.29 18.77
CA LEU A 50 -16.31 -10.09 18.44
C LEU A 50 -17.22 -10.69 19.52
N PRO A 51 -18.39 -10.08 19.77
CA PRO A 51 -19.44 -10.69 20.56
C PRO A 51 -19.79 -12.08 20.01
N LEU A 52 -20.21 -13.00 20.88
CA LEU A 52 -20.63 -14.37 20.54
C LEU A 52 -19.50 -15.32 20.09
N GLY A 53 -18.22 -14.95 20.26
CA GLY A 53 -17.09 -15.83 19.96
C GLY A 53 -16.80 -16.01 18.46
N LEU A 54 -17.40 -15.18 17.61
CA LEU A 54 -17.16 -15.18 16.17
C LEU A 54 -15.72 -14.73 15.89
N LYS A 55 -14.95 -15.54 15.17
CA LYS A 55 -13.62 -15.18 14.69
C LYS A 55 -13.75 -14.73 13.25
N ILE A 56 -13.53 -13.44 13.00
CA ILE A 56 -13.36 -12.93 11.63
C ILE A 56 -11.87 -12.87 11.35
N GLN A 57 -11.46 -13.58 10.31
CA GLN A 57 -10.08 -13.58 9.84
C GLN A 57 -10.04 -13.44 8.33
N ALA A 58 -9.03 -12.74 7.85
CA ALA A 58 -8.70 -12.69 6.44
C ALA A 58 -7.18 -12.79 6.30
N SER A 59 -6.74 -13.53 5.29
CA SER A 59 -5.34 -13.64 4.93
C SER A 59 -5.25 -13.51 3.42
N LEU A 60 -4.36 -12.65 2.96
CA LEU A 60 -4.02 -12.52 1.54
C LEU A 60 -2.52 -12.73 1.40
N THR A 61 -2.14 -13.54 0.44
CA THR A 61 -0.77 -13.62 -0.07
C THR A 61 -0.44 -12.39 -0.93
N TYR A 62 0.84 -12.13 -1.19
CA TYR A 62 1.21 -11.03 -2.09
C TYR A 62 0.62 -11.18 -3.49
N ALA A 63 0.55 -12.40 -4.03
CA ALA A 63 -0.05 -12.65 -5.34
C ALA A 63 -1.57 -12.36 -5.34
N GLU A 64 -2.27 -12.68 -4.26
CA GLU A 64 -3.70 -12.37 -4.12
C GLU A 64 -3.95 -10.88 -3.97
N LEU A 65 -3.12 -10.18 -3.18
CA LEU A 65 -3.23 -8.74 -3.00
C LEU A 65 -3.03 -8.02 -4.33
N ASP A 66 -1.93 -8.30 -5.05
CA ASP A 66 -1.63 -7.69 -6.35
C ASP A 66 -2.77 -7.89 -7.36
N ARG A 67 -3.29 -9.13 -7.46
CA ARG A 67 -4.44 -9.44 -8.32
C ARG A 67 -5.72 -8.69 -7.92
N LEU A 68 -5.98 -8.51 -6.61
CA LEU A 68 -7.17 -7.80 -6.14
C LEU A 68 -7.02 -6.29 -6.35
N SER A 69 -5.84 -5.73 -6.12
CA SER A 69 -5.53 -4.31 -6.39
C SER A 69 -5.68 -3.99 -7.87
N ASP A 70 -5.18 -4.84 -8.78
CA ASP A 70 -5.33 -4.66 -10.23
C ASP A 70 -6.80 -4.74 -10.67
N ARG A 71 -7.56 -5.70 -10.13
CA ARG A 71 -9.01 -5.78 -10.37
C ARG A 71 -9.76 -4.54 -9.88
N PHE A 72 -9.37 -3.97 -8.74
CA PHE A 72 -9.97 -2.74 -8.24
C PHE A 72 -9.60 -1.53 -9.10
N ALA A 73 -8.35 -1.44 -9.56
CA ALA A 73 -7.92 -0.41 -10.52
C ALA A 73 -8.73 -0.47 -11.83
N ALA A 74 -8.96 -1.67 -12.37
CA ALA A 74 -9.81 -1.86 -13.54
C ALA A 74 -11.28 -1.44 -13.29
N ALA A 75 -11.81 -1.70 -12.09
CA ALA A 75 -13.14 -1.24 -11.70
C ALA A 75 -13.23 0.29 -11.62
N LEU A 76 -12.22 0.96 -11.04
CA LEU A 76 -12.15 2.43 -11.00
C LEU A 76 -12.09 3.03 -12.41
N ALA A 77 -11.29 2.44 -13.30
CA ALA A 77 -11.24 2.85 -14.71
C ALA A 77 -12.60 2.67 -15.39
N GLY A 78 -13.31 1.56 -15.12
CA GLY A 78 -14.67 1.33 -15.61
C GLY A 78 -15.72 2.32 -15.09
N LEU A 79 -15.47 2.94 -13.93
CA LEU A 79 -16.28 4.03 -13.37
C LEU A 79 -15.90 5.42 -13.94
N GLY A 80 -14.93 5.49 -14.84
CA GLY A 80 -14.49 6.73 -15.49
C GLY A 80 -13.39 7.49 -14.76
N ILE A 81 -12.79 6.90 -13.72
CA ILE A 81 -11.64 7.51 -13.01
C ILE A 81 -10.41 7.45 -13.91
N ALA A 82 -9.75 8.59 -14.09
CA ALA A 82 -8.58 8.75 -14.93
C ALA A 82 -7.35 9.24 -14.15
N LYS A 83 -6.19 9.20 -14.82
CA LYS A 83 -4.95 9.76 -14.26
C LYS A 83 -5.13 11.24 -13.95
N GLY A 84 -4.83 11.61 -12.70
CA GLY A 84 -4.98 12.98 -12.20
C GLY A 84 -6.25 13.19 -11.37
N ASP A 85 -7.22 12.28 -11.47
CA ASP A 85 -8.38 12.28 -10.59
C ASP A 85 -8.00 11.88 -9.17
N ARG A 86 -8.79 12.33 -8.21
CA ARG A 86 -8.56 12.10 -6.77
C ARG A 86 -9.71 11.27 -6.24
N VAL A 87 -9.37 10.18 -5.55
CA VAL A 87 -10.34 9.28 -4.92
C VAL A 87 -10.13 9.37 -3.41
N ALA A 88 -11.19 9.69 -2.67
CA ALA A 88 -11.15 9.67 -1.21
C ALA A 88 -11.32 8.22 -0.73
N ILE A 89 -10.45 7.78 0.20
CA ILE A 89 -10.56 6.48 0.86
C ILE A 89 -11.06 6.72 2.29
N MET A 90 -12.28 6.26 2.57
CA MET A 90 -12.87 6.29 3.91
C MET A 90 -13.36 4.89 4.25
N LEU A 91 -12.45 4.07 4.72
CA LEU A 91 -12.69 2.67 5.10
C LEU A 91 -12.15 2.43 6.52
N PRO A 92 -12.72 1.48 7.27
CA PRO A 92 -12.09 0.98 8.49
C PRO A 92 -10.86 0.11 8.15
N ASN A 93 -10.03 -0.18 9.17
CA ASN A 93 -8.84 -1.04 9.06
C ASN A 93 -9.20 -2.51 8.73
N LEU A 94 -9.53 -2.75 7.47
CA LEU A 94 -9.88 -4.05 6.88
C LEU A 94 -8.98 -4.31 5.68
N PRO A 95 -8.85 -5.57 5.21
CA PRO A 95 -8.04 -5.91 4.03
C PRO A 95 -8.36 -5.09 2.78
N GLN A 96 -9.60 -4.62 2.61
CA GLN A 96 -10.03 -3.80 1.48
C GLN A 96 -9.45 -2.37 1.48
N GLN A 97 -8.90 -1.90 2.61
CA GLN A 97 -8.22 -0.61 2.69
C GLN A 97 -6.78 -0.68 2.15
N VAL A 98 -6.20 -1.88 2.10
CA VAL A 98 -4.82 -2.13 1.67
C VAL A 98 -4.77 -2.29 0.15
#